data_AF-A0AAP9NE18-F1
#
_entry.id   AF-A0AAP9NE18-F1
#
_cell.length_a   1.000
_cell.length_b   1.000
_cell.length_c   1.000
_cell.angle_alpha   90.00
_cell.angle_beta   90.00
_cell.angle_gamma   90.00
#
_symmetry.space_group_name_H-M   'P 1'
#
loop_
_entity.id
_entity.type
_entity.pdbx_description
1 polymer ?
#
loop_
_entity_poly.entity_id
_entity_poly.type
_entity_poly.pdbx_seq_one_letter_code
_entity_poly.pdbx_strand_id
1 'polypeptide(L)' 'MIKVEIEGYYNRPEFYPYMPNEIFDKLEAAAMQGEDLAELPKGLFERMVADYESEKKK' A
#
# COMPACT_ATOMS: atom_id res chain seq x y z
N MET A 1 -5.10 8.59 -8.91
CA MET A 1 -4.91 7.93 -7.61
C MET A 1 -5.89 6.77 -7.52
N ILE A 2 -5.63 5.79 -6.67
CA ILE A 2 -6.53 4.66 -6.40
C ILE A 2 -6.89 4.67 -4.92
N LYS A 3 -8.02 4.05 -4.57
CA LYS A 3 -8.42 3.86 -3.17
C LYS A 3 -8.20 2.40 -2.80
N VAL A 4 -7.52 2.16 -1.69
CA VAL A 4 -7.30 0.81 -1.16
C VAL A 4 -7.65 0.77 0.31
N GLU A 5 -8.09 -0.38 0.79
CA GLU A 5 -8.36 -0.59 2.22
C GLU A 5 -7.06 -0.56 3.03
N ILE A 6 -7.01 0.31 4.02
CA ILE A 6 -5.83 0.47 4.88
C ILE A 6 -5.59 -0.84 5.63
N GLU A 7 -6.62 -1.44 6.20
CA GLU A 7 -6.51 -2.73 6.89
C GLU A 7 -6.04 -3.87 5.98
N GLY A 8 -6.28 -3.78 4.68
CA GLY A 8 -5.84 -4.78 3.71
C GLY A 8 -4.32 -4.77 3.46
N TYR A 9 -3.67 -3.61 3.60
CA TYR A 9 -2.26 -3.42 3.25
C TYR A 9 -1.40 -3.02 4.46
N TYR A 10 -1.86 -2.07 5.27
CA TYR A 10 -1.20 -1.62 6.48
C TYR A 10 -1.19 -2.70 7.57
N ASN A 11 -2.20 -3.57 7.64
CA ASN A 11 -2.21 -4.68 8.61
C ASN A 11 -1.53 -5.95 8.08
N ARG A 12 -0.91 -5.89 6.89
CA ARG A 12 -0.25 -7.03 6.26
C ARG A 12 1.26 -6.82 6.17
N PRO A 13 2.04 -7.39 7.12
CA PRO A 13 3.50 -7.29 7.10
C PRO A 13 4.14 -7.91 5.84
N GLU A 14 3.41 -8.78 5.13
CA GLU A 14 3.82 -9.32 3.83
C GLU A 14 4.12 -8.23 2.79
N PHE A 15 3.42 -7.10 2.86
CA PHE A 15 3.61 -5.99 1.92
C PHE A 15 4.63 -4.97 2.39
N TYR A 16 5.01 -4.96 3.67
CA TYR A 16 5.96 -3.99 4.24
C TYR A 16 7.30 -3.91 3.49
N PRO A 17 7.97 -5.01 3.11
CA PRO A 17 9.22 -4.93 2.36
C PRO A 17 9.04 -4.35 0.94
N TYR A 18 7.83 -4.44 0.39
CA TYR A 18 7.48 -3.91 -0.92
C TYR A 18 6.83 -2.52 -0.84
N MET A 19 6.42 -2.09 0.35
CA MET A 19 5.65 -0.88 0.59
C MET A 19 6.60 0.33 0.55
N PRO A 20 6.46 1.21 -0.46
CA PRO A 20 7.19 2.47 -0.48
C PRO A 20 6.80 3.35 0.71
N ASN A 21 7.76 4.13 1.23
CA ASN A 21 7.48 5.13 2.27
C ASN A 21 6.32 6.07 1.90
N GLU A 22 6.18 6.38 0.61
CA GLU A 22 5.11 7.25 0.10
C GLU A 22 3.72 6.59 0.10
N ILE A 23 3.65 5.25 0.05
CA ILE A 23 2.40 4.50 0.28
C ILE A 23 2.11 4.44 1.78
N PHE A 24 3.14 4.20 2.60
CA PHE A 24 3.01 4.18 4.06
C PHE A 24 2.52 5.51 4.61
N ASP A 25 3.11 6.63 4.19
CA ASP A 25 2.71 8.00 4.57
C ASP A 25 1.24 8.27 4.24
N LYS A 26 0.77 7.83 3.07
CA LYS A 26 -0.64 7.96 2.67
C LYS A 26 -1.59 7.06 3.48
N LEU A 27 -1.18 5.83 3.77
CA LEU A 27 -1.93 4.92 4.64
C LEU A 27 -2.04 5.50 6.05
N GLU A 28 -0.94 5.99 6.61
CA GLU A 28 -0.89 6.62 7.93
C GLU A 28 -1.74 7.89 7.96
N ALA A 29 -1.64 8.76 6.94
CA ALA A 29 -2.44 9.98 6.86
C ALA A 29 -3.96 9.69 6.76
N ALA A 30 -4.36 8.65 6.03
CA ALA A 30 -5.75 8.25 5.93
C ALA A 30 -6.24 7.59 7.23
N ALA A 31 -5.41 6.76 7.87
CA ALA A 31 -5.70 6.19 9.19
C ALA A 31 -5.83 7.27 10.27
N MET A 32 -4.97 8.30 10.24
CA MET A 32 -5.05 9.46 11.12
C MET A 32 -6.32 10.30 10.90
N GLN A 33 -6.84 10.33 9.67
CA GLN A 33 -8.12 10.98 9.36
C GLN A 33 -9.33 10.13 9.75
N GLY A 34 -9.13 8.86 10.10
CA GLY A 34 -10.21 7.92 10.40
C GLY A 34 -10.91 7.40 9.13
N GLU A 35 -10.23 7.41 7.99
CA GLU A 35 -10.72 6.79 6.76
C GLU A 35 -10.32 5.31 6.70
N ASP A 36 -11.24 4.44 6.30
CA ASP A 36 -10.94 3.01 6.05
C ASP A 36 -10.21 2.78 4.72
N LEU A 37 -10.29 3.76 3.81
CA LEU A 37 -9.71 3.72 2.48
C LEU A 37 -8.62 4.79 2.37
N ALA A 38 -7.38 4.38 2.06
CA ALA A 38 -6.32 5.32 1.72
C ALA A 38 -6.31 5.61 0.23
N GLU A 39 -6.14 6.89 -0.10
CA GLU A 39 -5.93 7.31 -1.47
C GLU A 39 -4.43 7.30 -1.83
N LEU A 40 -4.05 6.32 -2.65
CA LEU A 40 -2.68 6.04 -3.02
C LEU A 40 -2.39 6.44 -4.49
N PRO A 41 -1.16 6.86 -4.80
CA PRO A 41 -0.73 7.02 -6.18
C PRO A 41 -0.67 5.67 -6.90
N LYS A 42 -1.49 5.52 -7.95
CA LYS A 42 -1.61 4.29 -8.76
C LYS A 42 -0.26 3.74 -9.20
N GLY A 43 0.64 4.60 -9.67
CA GLY A 43 1.96 4.18 -10.16
C GLY A 43 2.85 3.53 -9.09
N LEU A 44 2.79 4.00 -7.84
CA LEU A 44 3.54 3.38 -6.74
C LEU A 44 2.89 2.07 -6.29
N PHE A 45 1.56 2.03 -6.26
CA PHE A 45 0.85 0.80 -5.93
C PHE A 45 1.07 -0.29 -6.98
N GLU A 46 0.98 0.04 -8.27
CA GLU A 46 1.31 -0.89 -9.36
C GLU A 46 2.74 -1.39 -9.27
N ARG A 47 3.68 -0.52 -8.88
CA ARG A 47 5.08 -0.92 -8.66
C ARG A 47 5.23 -1.87 -7.47
N MET A 48 4.57 -1.60 -6.35
CA MET A 48 4.54 -2.48 -5.17
C MET A 48 3.98 -3.86 -5.51
N VAL A 49 2.84 -3.91 -6.22
CA VAL A 49 2.21 -5.18 -6.64
C VAL A 49 3.09 -5.93 -7.63
N ALA A 50 3.70 -5.23 -8.59
CA ALA A 50 4.61 -5.84 -9.55
C ALA A 50 5.86 -6.45 -8.87
N ASP A 51 6.41 -5.78 -7.86
CA ASP A 51 7.55 -6.28 -7.08
C ASP A 51 7.15 -7.53 -6.26
N TYR A 52 6.00 -7.46 -5.58
CA TYR A 52 5.43 -8.59 -4.85
C TYR A 52 5.14 -9.80 -5.74
N GLU A 53 4.49 -9.60 -6.90
CA GLU A 53 4.21 -10.69 -7.86
C GLU A 53 5.49 -11.26 -8.46
N SER A 54 6.51 -10.43 -8.70
CA SER A 54 7.80 -10.87 -9.23
C SER A 54 8.56 -11.76 -8.23
N GLU A 55 8.54 -11.45 -6.94
CA GLU A 55 9.16 -12.27 -5.90
C GLU A 55 8.37 -13.56 -5.64
N LYS A 56 7.03 -13.53 -5.69
CA LYS A 56 6.20 -14.72 -5.45
C LYS A 56 6.26 -15.76 -6.58
N LYS A 57 6.75 -15.39 -7.76
CA LYS A 57 6.89 -16.27 -8.93
C LYS A 57 8.25 -16.97 -9.04
N LYS A 58 9.12 -16.79 -8.06
CA LYS A 58 10.50 -17.27 -8.04
C LYS A 58 10.67 -18.46 -7.10
#